data_AF-F5Y7D5-F1
#
_entry.id   AF-F5Y7D5-F1
#
_cell.length_a   1.000
_cell.length_b   1.000
_cell.length_c   1.000
_cell.angle_alpha   90.00
_cell.angle_beta   90.00
_cell.angle_gamma   90.00
#
_symmetry.space_group_name_H-M   'P 1'
#
loop_
_entity.id
_entity.type
_entity.pdbx_description
1 polymer ?
#
loop_
_entity_poly.entity_id
_entity_poly.type
_entity_poly.pdbx_seq_one_letter_code
_entity_poly.pdbx_strand_id
1 'polypeptide(L)'
;MKAAILGGSFNPVHMGHLFLAEAVISGLGYDRIILIPAFQSPFKQGATGASPRDRLDMLAASIAGDPRLAIDDCEIKREGISYTIDTIADIKRRYCPKSKPGLILGDDLAPAFSRWHSADDIAEQADIIIAKRLFTLSNDGDSSPGENRQGFAFPYPYTALDNEIMNVSSGLVREKISANENWRYLVPAGARYIIEDRGLYGFPKPAEDGIALEQLVLIENAARNTLKPSRFLHSRSTALFARDLCLRYGLNPRAGYLAGIGHDICKSMTSGELMELARHDGEGFSEFEKEIPSLVHGRAAAVLLKDRYGIQNRDILEAVKCHVTGCAGMGPLAKVLYVADKIEVSRGYADPSLREMDIGLDELFAVVLKTITDWLSSQQLALAPETKKLLESINKERTG
;
A
#
# COMPACT_ATOMS: atom_id res chain seq x y z
N MET A 1 -1.95 -8.29 -27.42
CA MET A 1 -1.25 -8.21 -26.13
C MET A 1 -0.51 -9.50 -25.92
N LYS A 2 0.80 -9.43 -25.67
CA LYS A 2 1.67 -10.54 -25.28
C LYS A 2 1.69 -10.60 -23.75
N ALA A 3 1.25 -11.72 -23.18
CA ALA A 3 1.13 -11.87 -21.73
C ALA A 3 1.99 -13.03 -21.23
N ALA A 4 2.57 -12.90 -20.04
CA ALA A 4 3.27 -13.98 -19.37
C ALA A 4 2.62 -14.30 -18.01
N ILE A 5 2.70 -15.55 -17.61
CA ILE A 5 2.15 -16.09 -16.37
C ILE A 5 3.31 -16.25 -15.38
N LEU A 6 3.16 -15.69 -14.20
CA LEU A 6 4.02 -15.95 -13.04
C LEU A 6 3.18 -16.63 -11.96
N GLY A 7 3.25 -17.97 -11.92
CA GLY A 7 2.58 -18.78 -10.92
C GLY A 7 3.40 -18.89 -9.62
N GLY A 8 2.73 -19.00 -8.49
CA GLY A 8 3.43 -19.20 -7.22
C GLY A 8 2.51 -19.24 -6.00
N SER A 9 3.04 -19.67 -4.86
CA SER A 9 2.27 -19.61 -3.61
C SER A 9 2.11 -18.17 -3.11
N PHE A 10 3.09 -17.28 -3.32
CA PHE A 10 3.10 -15.90 -2.82
C PHE A 10 2.78 -15.79 -1.32
N ASN A 11 3.49 -16.55 -0.49
CA ASN A 11 3.21 -16.69 0.94
C ASN A 11 4.38 -16.22 1.84
N PRO A 12 4.74 -14.92 1.85
CA PRO A 12 4.13 -13.79 1.13
C PRO A 12 4.75 -13.55 -0.26
N VAL A 13 4.11 -12.68 -1.06
CA VAL A 13 4.78 -12.01 -2.19
C VAL A 13 5.95 -11.18 -1.66
N HIS A 14 7.03 -11.08 -2.42
CA HIS A 14 8.28 -10.44 -2.02
C HIS A 14 8.94 -9.74 -3.22
N MET A 15 9.94 -8.91 -2.96
CA MET A 15 10.59 -8.08 -4.00
C MET A 15 11.13 -8.91 -5.17
N GLY A 16 11.68 -10.12 -4.91
CA GLY A 16 12.13 -11.01 -5.98
C GLY A 16 11.06 -11.41 -6.99
N HIS A 17 9.78 -11.53 -6.59
CA HIS A 17 8.69 -11.81 -7.54
C HIS A 17 8.41 -10.62 -8.46
N LEU A 18 8.38 -9.41 -7.90
CA LEU A 18 8.09 -8.19 -8.68
C LEU A 18 9.28 -7.81 -9.57
N PHE A 19 10.50 -8.00 -9.09
CA PHE A 19 11.71 -7.80 -9.88
C PHE A 19 11.73 -8.74 -11.10
N LEU A 20 11.35 -9.99 -10.90
CA LEU A 20 11.25 -10.95 -11.99
C LEU A 20 10.16 -10.56 -13.01
N ALA A 21 9.00 -10.12 -12.55
CA ALA A 21 7.94 -9.63 -13.43
C ALA A 21 8.42 -8.43 -14.27
N GLU A 22 9.11 -7.46 -13.66
CA GLU A 22 9.70 -6.31 -14.35
C GLU A 22 10.75 -6.73 -15.38
N ALA A 23 11.64 -7.66 -15.04
CA ALA A 23 12.69 -8.15 -15.93
C ALA A 23 12.12 -8.84 -17.18
N VAL A 24 11.01 -9.57 -17.05
CA VAL A 24 10.35 -10.19 -18.21
C VAL A 24 9.68 -9.16 -19.12
N ILE A 25 9.06 -8.13 -18.54
CA ILE A 25 8.48 -7.01 -19.32
C ILE A 25 9.58 -6.30 -20.11
N SER A 26 10.64 -5.87 -19.42
CA SER A 26 11.70 -5.05 -20.02
C SER A 26 12.63 -5.83 -20.95
N GLY A 27 12.95 -7.08 -20.62
CA GLY A 27 13.90 -7.90 -21.36
C GLY A 27 13.31 -8.65 -22.55
N LEU A 28 12.03 -9.07 -22.48
CA LEU A 28 11.43 -9.99 -23.46
C LEU A 28 10.18 -9.41 -24.18
N GLY A 29 9.86 -8.14 -23.93
CA GLY A 29 8.81 -7.40 -24.64
C GLY A 29 7.40 -7.91 -24.35
N TYR A 30 7.14 -8.38 -23.12
CA TYR A 30 5.78 -8.72 -22.69
C TYR A 30 5.03 -7.45 -22.26
N ASP A 31 3.78 -7.31 -22.72
CA ASP A 31 2.94 -6.17 -22.38
C ASP A 31 2.39 -6.26 -20.95
N ARG A 32 2.20 -7.49 -20.46
CA ARG A 32 1.55 -7.77 -19.18
C ARG A 32 2.03 -9.05 -18.53
N ILE A 33 2.18 -9.03 -17.20
CA ILE A 33 2.40 -10.21 -16.37
C ILE A 33 1.13 -10.51 -15.58
N ILE A 34 0.70 -11.77 -15.59
CA ILE A 34 -0.44 -12.27 -14.84
C ILE A 34 0.09 -13.11 -13.68
N LEU A 35 -0.07 -12.60 -12.47
CA LEU A 35 0.29 -13.25 -11.22
C LEU A 35 -0.83 -14.21 -10.82
N ILE A 36 -0.50 -15.49 -10.69
CA ILE A 36 -1.49 -16.54 -10.39
C ILE A 36 -1.16 -17.18 -9.04
N PRO A 37 -1.79 -16.72 -7.94
CA PRO A 37 -1.63 -17.37 -6.65
C PRO A 37 -2.23 -18.77 -6.65
N ALA A 38 -1.40 -19.76 -6.36
CA ALA A 38 -1.86 -21.14 -6.24
C ALA A 38 -2.78 -21.33 -5.04
N PHE A 39 -3.80 -22.18 -5.13
CA PHE A 39 -4.58 -22.60 -3.95
C PHE A 39 -3.68 -23.41 -3.02
N GLN A 40 -3.21 -24.55 -3.54
CA GLN A 40 -2.19 -25.39 -2.93
C GLN A 40 -1.14 -25.72 -4.01
N SER A 41 0.13 -25.39 -3.72
CA SER A 41 1.21 -25.80 -4.61
C SER A 41 1.41 -27.31 -4.50
N PRO A 42 1.50 -28.05 -5.62
CA PRO A 42 1.78 -29.49 -5.60
C PRO A 42 3.12 -29.80 -4.91
N PHE A 43 4.03 -28.83 -4.83
CA PHE A 43 5.37 -28.97 -4.23
C PHE A 43 5.45 -28.52 -2.76
N LYS A 44 4.37 -27.95 -2.17
CA LYS A 44 4.36 -27.39 -0.80
C LYS A 44 3.07 -27.76 -0.05
N GLN A 45 2.93 -29.03 0.31
CA GLN A 45 1.84 -29.48 1.19
C GLN A 45 2.02 -28.93 2.61
N GLY A 46 0.95 -28.38 3.21
CA GLY A 46 0.97 -27.89 4.60
C GLY A 46 1.54 -26.49 4.83
N ALA A 47 1.49 -25.59 3.84
CA ALA A 47 1.98 -24.22 4.00
C ALA A 47 1.23 -23.46 5.12
N THR A 48 1.92 -23.24 6.23
CA THR A 48 1.46 -22.40 7.35
C THR A 48 1.65 -20.91 7.04
N GLY A 49 0.84 -20.04 7.64
CA GLY A 49 1.04 -18.59 7.59
C GLY A 49 -0.19 -17.78 7.17
N ALA A 50 -0.51 -17.75 5.87
CA ALA A 50 -1.54 -16.87 5.32
C ALA A 50 -2.58 -17.65 4.49
N SER A 51 -3.86 -17.28 4.62
CA SER A 51 -4.95 -17.88 3.84
C SER A 51 -4.83 -17.54 2.34
N PRO A 52 -5.53 -18.25 1.43
CA PRO A 52 -5.61 -17.84 0.03
C PRO A 52 -6.07 -16.38 -0.15
N ARG A 53 -7.00 -15.94 0.69
CA ARG A 53 -7.49 -14.55 0.68
C ARG A 53 -6.40 -13.56 1.09
N ASP A 54 -5.65 -13.85 2.16
CA ASP A 54 -4.52 -13.00 2.59
C ASP A 54 -3.47 -12.84 1.48
N ARG A 55 -3.14 -13.93 0.80
CA ARG A 55 -2.15 -13.92 -0.31
C ARG A 55 -2.64 -13.10 -1.49
N LEU A 56 -3.93 -13.19 -1.80
CA LEU A 56 -4.57 -12.38 -2.83
C LEU A 56 -4.54 -10.88 -2.45
N ASP A 57 -4.89 -10.55 -1.21
CA ASP A 57 -4.89 -9.16 -0.72
C ASP A 57 -3.46 -8.59 -0.68
N MET A 58 -2.46 -9.38 -0.26
CA MET A 58 -1.04 -9.00 -0.32
C MET A 58 -0.61 -8.71 -1.77
N LEU A 59 -0.96 -9.56 -2.73
CA LEU A 59 -0.65 -9.33 -4.13
C LEU A 59 -1.32 -8.05 -4.66
N ALA A 60 -2.62 -7.91 -4.41
CA ALA A 60 -3.41 -6.76 -4.89
C ALA A 60 -2.84 -5.44 -4.37
N ALA A 61 -2.54 -5.37 -3.07
CA ALA A 61 -1.90 -4.20 -2.48
C ALA A 61 -0.49 -3.95 -3.03
N SER A 62 0.24 -5.00 -3.40
CA SER A 62 1.63 -4.89 -3.86
C SER A 62 1.79 -4.37 -5.29
N ILE A 63 0.81 -4.61 -6.16
CA ILE A 63 0.85 -4.18 -7.56
C ILE A 63 -0.10 -3.01 -7.86
N ALA A 64 -0.73 -2.45 -6.82
CA ALA A 64 -1.72 -1.39 -6.95
C ALA A 64 -1.12 -0.17 -7.68
N GLY A 65 -1.57 0.07 -8.90
CA GLY A 65 -1.14 1.19 -9.74
C GLY A 65 -0.17 0.83 -10.88
N ASP A 66 0.25 -0.43 -11.03
CA ASP A 66 0.98 -0.87 -12.22
C ASP A 66 0.05 -1.58 -13.23
N PRO A 67 -0.33 -0.93 -14.35
CA PRO A 67 -1.25 -1.53 -15.33
C PRO A 67 -0.63 -2.70 -16.13
N ARG A 68 0.68 -2.92 -16.01
CA ARG A 68 1.41 -4.03 -16.64
C ARG A 68 1.34 -5.30 -15.79
N LEU A 69 0.91 -5.21 -14.53
CA LEU A 69 0.72 -6.35 -13.65
C LEU A 69 -0.77 -6.60 -13.42
N ALA A 70 -1.18 -7.85 -13.53
CA ALA A 70 -2.54 -8.29 -13.23
C ALA A 70 -2.49 -9.48 -12.26
N ILE A 71 -3.57 -9.70 -11.52
CA ILE A 71 -3.73 -10.87 -10.65
C ILE A 71 -4.92 -11.68 -11.16
N ASP A 72 -4.76 -12.99 -11.07
CA ASP A 72 -5.80 -13.92 -11.42
C ASP A 72 -5.99 -15.01 -10.37
N ASP A 73 -7.17 -15.06 -9.77
CA ASP A 73 -7.51 -15.98 -8.70
C ASP A 73 -8.10 -17.31 -9.19
N CYS A 74 -7.93 -17.66 -10.47
CA CYS A 74 -8.50 -18.89 -11.05
C CYS A 74 -8.11 -20.16 -10.27
N GLU A 75 -6.86 -20.29 -9.85
CA GLU A 75 -6.41 -21.44 -9.07
C GLU A 75 -7.01 -21.45 -7.66
N ILE A 76 -7.13 -20.29 -7.01
CA ILE A 76 -7.80 -20.17 -5.71
C ILE A 76 -9.27 -20.58 -5.82
N LYS A 77 -9.97 -20.12 -6.86
CA LYS A 77 -11.39 -20.44 -7.11
C LYS A 77 -11.63 -21.90 -7.46
N ARG A 78 -10.67 -22.54 -8.15
CA ARG A 78 -10.76 -23.95 -8.52
C ARG A 78 -10.62 -24.88 -7.33
N GLU A 79 -9.93 -24.42 -6.29
CA GLU A 79 -9.53 -25.21 -5.12
C GLU A 79 -8.69 -26.46 -5.49
N GLY A 80 -8.20 -27.19 -4.50
CA GLY A 80 -7.38 -28.40 -4.72
C GLY A 80 -5.97 -28.14 -5.27
N ILE A 81 -5.41 -29.13 -5.95
CA ILE A 81 -4.04 -29.06 -6.49
C ILE A 81 -4.01 -28.20 -7.75
N SER A 82 -3.14 -27.21 -7.78
CA SER A 82 -2.90 -26.37 -8.95
C SER A 82 -2.02 -27.06 -10.00
N TYR A 83 -2.62 -27.51 -11.11
CA TYR A 83 -1.87 -27.94 -12.30
C TYR A 83 -1.70 -26.81 -13.32
N THR A 84 -0.45 -26.58 -13.75
CA THR A 84 -0.08 -25.48 -14.66
C THR A 84 -0.79 -25.55 -16.02
N ILE A 85 -1.04 -26.76 -16.55
CA ILE A 85 -1.69 -26.95 -17.84
C ILE A 85 -3.13 -26.39 -17.84
N ASP A 86 -3.88 -26.65 -16.77
CA ASP A 86 -5.25 -26.14 -16.61
C ASP A 86 -5.25 -24.61 -16.49
N THR A 87 -4.24 -24.06 -15.81
CA THR A 87 -4.06 -22.62 -15.67
C THR A 87 -3.76 -21.95 -17.02
N ILE A 88 -2.88 -22.54 -17.84
CA ILE A 88 -2.61 -22.04 -19.20
C ILE A 88 -3.90 -22.06 -20.03
N ALA A 89 -4.69 -23.13 -19.96
CA ALA A 89 -5.96 -23.24 -20.68
C ALA A 89 -6.95 -22.13 -20.24
N ASP A 90 -7.10 -21.90 -18.95
CA ASP A 90 -7.98 -20.85 -18.40
C ASP A 90 -7.54 -19.43 -18.79
N ILE A 91 -6.23 -19.16 -18.79
CA ILE A 91 -5.69 -17.86 -19.18
C ILE A 91 -5.88 -17.63 -20.68
N LYS A 92 -5.60 -18.63 -21.52
CA LYS A 92 -5.84 -18.54 -22.97
C LYS A 92 -7.31 -18.23 -23.26
N ARG A 93 -8.23 -18.88 -22.56
CA ARG A 93 -9.68 -18.68 -22.72
C ARG A 93 -10.14 -17.28 -22.31
N ARG A 94 -9.61 -16.72 -21.21
CA ARG A 94 -10.12 -15.45 -20.65
C ARG A 94 -9.43 -14.21 -21.19
N TYR A 95 -8.15 -14.31 -21.50
CA TYR A 95 -7.36 -13.18 -21.98
C TYR A 95 -7.15 -13.18 -23.50
N CYS A 96 -7.47 -14.29 -24.18
CA CYS A 96 -7.34 -14.45 -25.63
C CYS A 96 -6.04 -13.84 -26.19
N PRO A 97 -4.86 -14.26 -25.68
CA PRO A 97 -3.58 -13.68 -26.11
C PRO A 97 -3.34 -13.93 -27.60
N LYS A 98 -2.66 -12.99 -28.26
CA LYS A 98 -2.36 -13.09 -29.71
C LYS A 98 -1.32 -14.18 -30.04
N SER A 99 -0.57 -14.63 -29.05
CA SER A 99 0.49 -15.63 -29.14
C SER A 99 0.37 -16.60 -27.96
N LYS A 100 1.26 -17.61 -27.91
CA LYS A 100 1.45 -18.41 -26.69
C LYS A 100 1.72 -17.47 -25.51
N PRO A 101 1.11 -17.71 -24.33
CA PRO A 101 1.51 -16.99 -23.13
C PRO A 101 2.91 -17.42 -22.72
N GLY A 102 3.69 -16.50 -22.17
CA GLY A 102 4.94 -16.87 -21.51
C GLY A 102 4.65 -17.63 -20.21
N LEU A 103 5.44 -18.63 -19.86
CA LEU A 103 5.43 -19.28 -18.55
C LEU A 103 6.76 -19.00 -17.85
N ILE A 104 6.71 -18.21 -16.79
CA ILE A 104 7.90 -17.80 -16.05
C ILE A 104 8.20 -18.82 -14.96
N LEU A 105 9.40 -19.39 -15.03
CA LEU A 105 9.93 -20.39 -14.10
C LEU A 105 11.27 -19.93 -13.56
N GLY A 106 11.58 -20.28 -12.32
CA GLY A 106 12.96 -20.16 -11.82
C GLY A 106 13.81 -21.35 -12.27
N ASP A 107 15.11 -21.13 -12.39
CA ASP A 107 16.11 -22.18 -12.61
C ASP A 107 16.10 -23.26 -11.53
N ASP A 108 15.64 -22.95 -10.31
CA ASP A 108 15.41 -23.91 -9.22
C ASP A 108 14.31 -24.94 -9.54
N LEU A 109 13.35 -24.60 -10.41
CA LEU A 109 12.26 -25.49 -10.80
C LEU A 109 12.54 -26.25 -12.11
N ALA A 110 13.47 -25.74 -12.94
CA ALA A 110 13.76 -26.29 -14.25
C ALA A 110 14.16 -27.78 -14.25
N PRO A 111 15.02 -28.28 -13.33
CA PRO A 111 15.39 -29.70 -13.29
C PRO A 111 14.21 -30.65 -13.04
N ALA A 112 13.14 -30.16 -12.41
CA ALA A 112 11.96 -30.95 -12.08
C ALA A 112 10.83 -30.82 -13.13
N PHE A 113 10.98 -29.95 -14.14
CA PHE A 113 9.90 -29.60 -15.07
C PHE A 113 9.34 -30.79 -15.84
N SER A 114 10.17 -31.72 -16.29
CA SER A 114 9.71 -32.95 -16.98
C SER A 114 8.82 -33.86 -16.12
N ARG A 115 8.75 -33.65 -14.81
CA ARG A 115 7.85 -34.37 -13.89
C ARG A 115 6.53 -33.64 -13.63
N TRP A 116 6.34 -32.45 -14.21
CA TRP A 116 5.10 -31.70 -14.09
C TRP A 116 3.99 -32.42 -14.84
N HIS A 117 2.77 -32.31 -14.33
CA HIS A 117 1.60 -32.89 -15.00
C HIS A 117 1.44 -32.27 -16.39
N SER A 118 1.44 -33.10 -17.43
CA SER A 118 1.39 -32.68 -18.85
C SER A 118 2.53 -31.74 -19.26
N ALA A 119 3.78 -32.04 -18.86
CA ALA A 119 4.95 -31.21 -19.20
C ALA A 119 5.11 -30.94 -20.71
N ASP A 120 4.88 -31.95 -21.56
CA ASP A 120 4.96 -31.82 -23.02
C ASP A 120 3.90 -30.84 -23.55
N ASP A 121 2.64 -30.99 -23.09
CA ASP A 121 1.55 -30.08 -23.47
C ASP A 121 1.80 -28.64 -22.97
N ILE A 122 2.42 -28.49 -21.80
CA ILE A 122 2.79 -27.17 -21.27
C ILE A 122 3.82 -26.51 -22.20
N ALA A 123 4.88 -27.23 -22.59
CA ALA A 123 5.92 -26.72 -23.49
C ALA A 123 5.37 -26.43 -24.90
N GLU A 124 4.35 -27.16 -25.35
CA GLU A 124 3.67 -26.86 -26.61
C GLU A 124 2.78 -25.61 -26.50
N GLN A 125 2.13 -25.38 -25.37
CA GLN A 125 1.11 -24.33 -25.23
C GLN A 125 1.61 -23.01 -24.67
N ALA A 126 2.82 -22.95 -24.11
CA ALA A 126 3.42 -21.75 -23.53
C ALA A 126 4.87 -21.54 -23.99
N ASP A 127 5.31 -20.27 -24.03
CA ASP A 127 6.72 -19.93 -24.23
C ASP A 127 7.44 -20.05 -22.88
N ILE A 128 8.30 -21.06 -22.70
CA ILE A 128 8.99 -21.28 -21.43
C ILE A 128 10.08 -20.21 -21.23
N ILE A 129 10.03 -19.53 -20.08
CA ILE A 129 11.01 -18.52 -19.68
C ILE A 129 11.68 -19.01 -18.39
N ILE A 130 12.99 -19.20 -18.42
CA ILE A 130 13.75 -19.63 -17.24
C ILE A 130 14.55 -18.44 -16.70
N ALA A 131 14.26 -18.07 -15.46
CA ALA A 131 14.89 -16.96 -14.77
C ALA A 131 15.88 -17.43 -13.70
N LYS A 132 16.92 -16.63 -13.49
CA LYS A 132 17.96 -16.91 -12.49
C LYS A 132 17.40 -16.67 -11.09
N ARG A 133 17.33 -17.72 -10.26
CA ARG A 133 16.89 -17.64 -8.85
C ARG A 133 17.90 -18.21 -7.87
N LEU A 134 18.72 -19.17 -8.29
CA LEU A 134 19.80 -19.72 -7.47
C LEU A 134 21.10 -18.97 -7.71
N PHE A 135 21.78 -18.60 -6.62
CA PHE A 135 23.20 -18.27 -6.65
C PHE A 135 23.97 -19.59 -6.78
N THR A 136 23.91 -20.26 -7.93
CA THR A 136 24.93 -21.28 -8.20
C THR A 136 26.25 -20.52 -8.24
N LEU A 137 27.02 -20.65 -7.17
CA LEU A 137 28.42 -20.31 -7.09
C LEU A 137 29.11 -20.96 -8.29
N SER A 138 29.20 -20.28 -9.42
CA SER A 138 30.23 -20.56 -10.42
C SER A 138 31.53 -19.94 -9.89
N ASN A 139 32.01 -20.50 -8.78
CA ASN A 139 33.43 -20.62 -8.53
C ASN A 139 33.86 -21.87 -9.29
N ASP A 140 34.21 -21.71 -10.56
CA ASP A 140 35.32 -22.42 -11.15
C ASP A 140 35.87 -21.51 -12.24
N GLY A 141 37.11 -21.08 -12.01
CA GLY A 141 37.88 -20.38 -13.01
C GLY A 141 38.13 -21.31 -14.19
N ASP A 142 38.32 -20.68 -15.34
CA ASP A 142 38.63 -21.28 -16.64
C ASP A 142 37.43 -21.78 -17.44
N SER A 143 37.03 -21.00 -18.44
CA SER A 143 36.68 -21.46 -19.81
C SER A 143 36.14 -20.32 -20.67
N SER A 144 36.64 -20.31 -21.90
CA SER A 144 36.43 -19.41 -23.06
C SER A 144 35.00 -18.95 -23.38
N PRO A 145 34.84 -17.85 -24.15
CA PRO A 145 33.54 -17.27 -24.48
C PRO A 145 32.87 -18.06 -25.60
N GLY A 146 31.90 -18.89 -25.25
CA GLY A 146 30.96 -19.46 -26.23
C GLY A 146 30.55 -20.90 -25.98
N GLU A 147 29.93 -21.21 -24.84
CA GLU A 147 29.15 -22.44 -24.64
C GLU A 147 28.26 -22.28 -23.39
N ASN A 148 27.06 -22.88 -23.43
CA ASN A 148 25.93 -22.75 -22.50
C ASN A 148 26.27 -22.38 -21.04
N ARG A 149 26.02 -21.12 -20.67
CA ARG A 149 25.97 -20.70 -19.25
C ARG A 149 24.60 -21.03 -18.66
N GLN A 150 24.36 -22.29 -18.26
CA GLN A 150 23.46 -22.68 -17.15
C GLN A 150 23.44 -24.21 -16.98
N GLY A 151 23.95 -24.70 -15.85
CA GLY A 151 24.26 -26.11 -15.59
C GLY A 151 23.07 -27.01 -15.23
N PHE A 152 22.02 -27.08 -16.05
CA PHE A 152 20.96 -28.08 -15.94
C PHE A 152 20.49 -28.57 -17.31
N ALA A 153 20.09 -29.85 -17.39
CA ALA A 153 19.48 -30.40 -18.59
C ALA A 153 18.00 -30.00 -18.65
N PHE A 154 17.57 -29.36 -19.74
CA PHE A 154 16.17 -28.96 -19.96
C PHE A 154 15.75 -29.38 -21.39
N PRO A 155 14.90 -30.40 -21.54
CA PRO A 155 14.64 -31.03 -22.84
C PRO A 155 13.61 -30.29 -23.71
N TYR A 156 13.21 -29.08 -23.34
CA TYR A 156 12.19 -28.29 -24.04
C TYR A 156 12.75 -26.95 -24.54
N PRO A 157 12.19 -26.34 -25.59
CA PRO A 157 12.55 -24.98 -26.00
C PRO A 157 12.27 -23.97 -24.86
N TYR A 158 13.25 -23.13 -24.54
CA TYR A 158 13.10 -22.09 -23.54
C TYR A 158 13.89 -20.83 -23.90
N THR A 159 13.48 -19.72 -23.31
CA THR A 159 14.23 -18.46 -23.29
C THR A 159 14.84 -18.27 -21.91
N ALA A 160 16.18 -18.20 -21.85
CA ALA A 160 16.86 -17.80 -20.61
C ALA A 160 16.67 -16.29 -20.40
N LEU A 161 16.18 -15.90 -19.22
CA LEU A 161 16.09 -14.51 -18.81
C LEU A 161 17.40 -14.08 -18.16
N ASP A 162 17.98 -12.99 -18.65
CA ASP A 162 19.16 -12.38 -18.04
C ASP A 162 18.76 -11.38 -16.95
N ASN A 163 18.27 -11.89 -15.82
CA ASN A 163 17.89 -11.07 -14.67
C ASN A 163 18.96 -11.08 -13.57
N GLU A 164 19.00 -10.00 -12.78
CA GLU A 164 19.72 -9.97 -11.51
C GLU A 164 19.09 -10.96 -10.51
N ILE A 165 19.94 -11.56 -9.68
CA ILE A 165 19.51 -12.50 -8.63
C ILE A 165 19.22 -11.71 -7.35
N MET A 166 17.95 -11.67 -6.95
CA MET A 166 17.56 -11.14 -5.66
C MET A 166 17.49 -12.27 -4.63
N ASN A 167 18.40 -12.27 -3.65
CA ASN A 167 18.45 -13.28 -2.60
C ASN A 167 17.35 -13.09 -1.55
N VAL A 168 16.10 -13.36 -1.95
CA VAL A 168 14.92 -13.32 -1.09
C VAL A 168 13.99 -14.46 -1.43
N SER A 169 13.49 -15.13 -0.40
CA SER A 169 12.47 -16.17 -0.53
C SER A 169 11.32 -15.91 0.45
N SER A 170 10.12 -16.39 0.13
CA SER A 170 9.00 -16.31 1.08
C SER A 170 9.32 -17.03 2.40
N GLY A 171 10.13 -18.09 2.38
CA GLY A 171 10.58 -18.79 3.59
C GLY A 171 11.42 -17.89 4.50
N LEU A 172 12.44 -17.23 3.92
CA LEU A 172 13.28 -16.25 4.61
C LEU A 172 12.46 -15.10 5.20
N VAL A 173 11.47 -14.60 4.46
CA VAL A 173 10.59 -13.52 4.96
C VAL A 173 9.81 -13.98 6.18
N ARG A 174 9.20 -15.17 6.15
CA ARG A 174 8.44 -15.70 7.30
C ARG A 174 9.34 -15.93 8.51
N GLU A 175 10.53 -16.50 8.30
CA GLU A 175 11.53 -16.70 9.35
C GLU A 175 11.88 -15.38 10.03
N LYS A 176 12.26 -14.36 9.26
CA LYS A 176 12.60 -13.03 9.79
C LYS A 176 11.46 -12.33 10.49
N ILE A 177 10.21 -12.48 10.03
CA ILE A 177 9.04 -11.92 10.73
C ILE A 177 8.89 -12.58 12.09
N SER A 178 8.90 -13.91 12.15
CA SER A 178 8.72 -14.67 13.39
C SER A 178 9.85 -14.45 14.40
N ALA A 179 11.06 -14.18 13.91
CA ALA A 179 12.24 -13.86 14.71
C ALA A 179 12.35 -12.37 15.09
N ASN A 180 11.37 -11.53 14.70
CA ASN A 180 11.39 -10.08 14.90
C ASN A 180 12.66 -9.39 14.33
N GLU A 181 13.12 -9.86 13.17
CA GLU A 181 14.30 -9.34 12.48
C GLU A 181 13.95 -8.33 11.36
N ASN A 182 14.97 -7.86 10.63
CA ASN A 182 14.82 -6.92 9.52
C ASN A 182 14.22 -7.58 8.26
N TRP A 183 12.90 -7.44 8.06
CA TRP A 183 12.19 -7.99 6.90
C TRP A 183 11.46 -6.95 6.02
N ARG A 184 11.25 -5.73 6.54
CA ARG A 184 10.33 -4.73 5.97
C ARG A 184 10.54 -4.38 4.49
N TYR A 185 11.78 -4.44 4.01
CA TYR A 185 12.13 -4.14 2.61
C TYR A 185 12.40 -5.38 1.75
N LEU A 186 12.19 -6.59 2.30
CA LEU A 186 12.18 -7.82 1.53
C LEU A 186 10.86 -8.01 0.77
N VAL A 187 9.81 -7.30 1.17
CA VAL A 187 8.50 -7.33 0.55
C VAL A 187 8.08 -5.94 0.06
N PRO A 188 7.23 -5.85 -0.97
CA PRO A 188 6.60 -4.58 -1.35
C PRO A 188 5.76 -4.00 -0.21
N ALA A 189 5.65 -2.67 -0.18
CA ALA A 189 4.95 -1.95 0.89
C ALA A 189 3.49 -2.40 1.08
N GLY A 190 2.79 -2.77 0.00
CA GLY A 190 1.43 -3.30 0.07
C GLY A 190 1.34 -4.62 0.84
N ALA A 191 2.21 -5.59 0.53
CA ALA A 191 2.28 -6.85 1.30
C ALA A 191 2.71 -6.61 2.74
N ARG A 192 3.70 -5.74 2.98
CA ARG A 192 4.11 -5.35 4.34
C ARG A 192 2.92 -4.89 5.16
N TYR A 193 2.11 -4.00 4.60
CA TYR A 193 0.95 -3.45 5.29
C TYR A 193 -0.02 -4.54 5.71
N ILE A 194 -0.40 -5.45 4.79
CA ILE A 194 -1.30 -6.57 5.10
C ILE A 194 -0.72 -7.51 6.18
N ILE A 195 0.60 -7.76 6.15
CA ILE A 195 1.29 -8.58 7.15
C ILE A 195 1.21 -7.94 8.54
N GLU A 196 1.58 -6.66 8.63
CA GLU A 196 1.55 -5.89 9.88
C GLU A 196 0.11 -5.78 10.41
N ASP A 197 -0.85 -5.56 9.50
CA ASP A 197 -2.27 -5.38 9.78
C ASP A 197 -2.94 -6.63 10.35
N ARG A 198 -2.69 -7.80 9.76
CA ARG A 198 -3.38 -9.04 10.13
C ARG A 198 -2.59 -9.89 11.13
N GLY A 199 -1.39 -9.44 11.53
CA GLY A 199 -0.51 -10.20 12.40
C GLY A 199 -0.01 -11.51 11.76
N LEU A 200 0.26 -11.48 10.44
CA LEU A 200 0.64 -12.69 9.71
C LEU A 200 2.06 -13.11 10.06
N TYR A 201 2.32 -14.42 9.95
CA TYR A 201 3.66 -15.01 10.11
C TYR A 201 4.32 -14.78 11.48
N GLY A 202 3.52 -14.59 12.53
CA GLY A 202 4.01 -14.31 13.88
C GLY A 202 4.25 -12.83 14.16
N PHE A 203 3.88 -11.93 13.23
CA PHE A 203 3.87 -10.51 13.53
C PHE A 203 2.80 -10.21 14.60
N PRO A 204 3.09 -9.37 15.61
CA PRO A 204 2.11 -9.02 16.64
C PRO A 204 0.83 -8.46 16.01
N LYS A 205 -0.31 -9.13 16.23
CA LYS A 205 -1.61 -8.66 15.73
C LYS A 205 -1.89 -7.29 16.36
N PRO A 206 -2.22 -6.26 15.56
CA PRO A 206 -2.68 -4.98 16.09
C PRO A 206 -3.91 -5.21 16.98
N ALA A 207 -4.03 -4.44 18.07
CA ALA A 207 -5.24 -4.45 18.88
C ALA A 207 -6.47 -4.18 17.99
N GLU A 208 -7.60 -4.85 18.27
CA GLU A 208 -8.84 -4.55 17.57
C GLU A 208 -9.21 -3.09 17.81
N ASP A 209 -9.17 -2.30 16.73
CA ASP A 209 -9.31 -0.86 16.77
C ASP A 209 -10.59 -0.35 16.11
N GLY A 210 -11.47 -1.29 15.72
CA GLY A 210 -12.75 -0.99 15.09
C GLY A 210 -12.63 -0.41 13.68
N ILE A 211 -11.44 -0.49 13.05
CA ILE A 211 -11.21 0.02 11.68
C ILE A 211 -11.01 -1.19 10.77
N ALA A 212 -11.99 -1.47 9.91
CA ALA A 212 -11.87 -2.56 8.95
C ALA A 212 -10.93 -2.17 7.80
N LEU A 213 -10.07 -3.11 7.39
CA LEU A 213 -9.14 -2.93 6.28
C LEU A 213 -9.88 -2.58 4.98
N GLU A 214 -11.05 -3.18 4.77
CA GLU A 214 -11.90 -2.89 3.61
C GLU A 214 -12.31 -1.41 3.57
N GLN A 215 -12.64 -0.81 4.72
CA GLN A 215 -12.98 0.61 4.79
C GLN A 215 -11.79 1.49 4.41
N LEU A 216 -10.60 1.16 4.92
CA LEU A 216 -9.37 1.88 4.62
C LEU A 216 -9.04 1.83 3.12
N VAL A 217 -9.12 0.64 2.51
CA VAL A 217 -8.89 0.45 1.07
C VAL A 217 -9.92 1.22 0.24
N LEU A 218 -11.21 1.20 0.64
CA LEU A 218 -12.26 1.94 -0.05
C LEU A 218 -12.01 3.45 0.00
N ILE A 219 -11.62 3.99 1.16
CA ILE A 219 -11.34 5.41 1.35
C ILE A 219 -10.10 5.84 0.57
N GLU A 220 -9.01 5.06 0.59
CA GLU A 220 -7.79 5.38 -0.18
C GLU A 220 -8.08 5.37 -1.69
N ASN A 221 -8.84 4.40 -2.18
CA ASN A 221 -9.27 4.35 -3.57
C ASN A 221 -10.16 5.53 -3.95
N ALA A 222 -11.10 5.90 -3.07
CA ALA A 222 -11.93 7.07 -3.29
C ALA A 222 -11.10 8.35 -3.35
N ALA A 223 -10.20 8.57 -2.39
CA ALA A 223 -9.28 9.70 -2.38
C ALA A 223 -8.42 9.76 -3.66
N ARG A 224 -7.91 8.61 -4.13
CA ARG A 224 -7.15 8.53 -5.39
C ARG A 224 -7.96 8.93 -6.60
N ASN A 225 -9.24 8.55 -6.65
CA ASN A 225 -10.10 8.75 -7.80
C ASN A 225 -10.79 10.12 -7.81
N THR A 226 -10.96 10.77 -6.66
CA THR A 226 -11.64 12.08 -6.55
C THR A 226 -10.66 13.26 -6.50
N LEU A 227 -9.48 13.07 -5.92
CA LEU A 227 -8.52 14.15 -5.72
C LEU A 227 -7.64 14.37 -6.95
N LYS A 228 -7.21 15.61 -7.15
CA LYS A 228 -6.12 15.92 -8.08
C LYS A 228 -4.86 15.12 -7.67
N PRO A 229 -3.99 14.70 -8.61
CA PRO A 229 -2.82 13.89 -8.29
C PRO A 229 -1.93 14.46 -7.18
N SER A 230 -1.63 15.77 -7.21
CA SER A 230 -0.84 16.44 -6.16
C SER A 230 -1.53 16.42 -4.79
N ARG A 231 -2.86 16.51 -4.77
CA ARG A 231 -3.67 16.48 -3.56
C ARG A 231 -3.74 15.08 -2.97
N PHE A 232 -3.90 14.06 -3.80
CA PHE A 232 -3.82 12.66 -3.35
C PHE A 232 -2.44 12.35 -2.75
N LEU A 233 -1.36 12.82 -3.39
CA LEU A 233 0.01 12.66 -2.86
C LEU A 233 0.16 13.36 -1.50
N HIS A 234 -0.38 14.57 -1.35
CA HIS A 234 -0.43 15.26 -0.06
C HIS A 234 -1.20 14.44 0.98
N SER A 235 -2.45 14.03 0.71
CA SER A 235 -3.24 13.23 1.66
C SER A 235 -2.54 11.92 2.05
N ARG A 236 -1.86 11.26 1.11
CA ARG A 236 -1.08 10.05 1.39
C ARG A 236 0.18 10.32 2.21
N SER A 237 0.89 11.42 1.94
CA SER A 237 2.02 11.91 2.75
C SER A 237 1.59 12.20 4.19
N THR A 238 0.50 12.96 4.34
CA THR A 238 -0.14 13.25 5.63
C THR A 238 -0.56 11.97 6.35
N ALA A 239 -1.16 11.00 5.67
CA ALA A 239 -1.55 9.71 6.24
C ALA A 239 -0.37 8.91 6.80
N LEU A 240 0.72 8.82 6.04
CA LEU A 240 1.93 8.12 6.48
C LEU A 240 2.56 8.83 7.68
N PHE A 241 2.65 10.16 7.65
CA PHE A 241 3.23 10.91 8.76
C PHE A 241 2.34 10.88 10.01
N ALA A 242 1.02 10.98 9.86
CA ALA A 242 0.06 10.83 10.96
C ALA A 242 0.13 9.44 11.60
N ARG A 243 0.29 8.38 10.79
CA ARG A 243 0.53 7.01 11.30
C ARG A 243 1.80 6.96 12.15
N ASP A 244 2.89 7.55 11.68
CA ASP A 244 4.17 7.52 12.37
C ASP A 244 4.14 8.35 13.67
N LEU A 245 3.44 9.49 13.66
CA LEU A 245 3.15 10.27 14.88
C LEU A 245 2.26 9.48 15.87
N CYS A 246 1.28 8.72 15.38
CA CYS A 246 0.47 7.86 16.26
C CYS A 246 1.33 6.80 16.94
N LEU A 247 2.21 6.12 16.19
CA LEU A 247 3.17 5.16 16.78
C LEU A 247 4.04 5.83 17.85
N ARG A 248 4.54 7.02 17.54
CA ARG A 248 5.39 7.80 18.44
C ARG A 248 4.70 8.18 19.75
N TYR A 249 3.42 8.57 19.69
CA TYR A 249 2.66 9.03 20.85
C TYR A 249 1.74 7.97 21.46
N GLY A 250 1.92 6.70 21.09
CA GLY A 250 1.13 5.59 21.66
C GLY A 250 -0.35 5.61 21.27
N LEU A 251 -0.70 6.23 20.15
CA LEU A 251 -2.05 6.25 19.58
C LEU A 251 -2.21 5.16 18.52
N ASN A 252 -3.46 4.92 18.11
CA ASN A 252 -3.74 3.94 17.07
C ASN A 252 -3.18 4.38 15.69
N PRO A 253 -2.23 3.64 15.08
CA PRO A 253 -1.63 4.02 13.82
C PRO A 253 -2.59 3.94 12.62
N ARG A 254 -3.56 3.02 12.61
CA ARG A 254 -4.56 2.94 11.54
C ARG A 254 -5.53 4.11 11.59
N ALA A 255 -5.92 4.56 12.77
CA ALA A 255 -6.74 5.74 12.95
C ALA A 255 -6.04 6.98 12.40
N GLY A 256 -4.74 7.14 12.70
CA GLY A 256 -3.90 8.19 12.13
C GLY A 256 -3.84 8.14 10.61
N TYR A 257 -3.59 6.96 10.04
CA TYR A 257 -3.56 6.78 8.59
C TYR A 257 -4.92 7.09 7.94
N LEU A 258 -6.01 6.54 8.46
CA LEU A 258 -7.36 6.71 7.90
C LEU A 258 -7.81 8.17 7.96
N ALA A 259 -7.58 8.84 9.10
CA ALA A 259 -7.86 10.26 9.25
C ALA A 259 -7.02 11.09 8.26
N GLY A 260 -5.74 10.74 8.08
CA GLY A 260 -4.85 11.40 7.13
C GLY A 260 -5.21 11.19 5.66
N ILE A 261 -5.58 9.98 5.22
CA ILE A 261 -5.94 9.74 3.81
C ILE A 261 -7.32 10.34 3.49
N GLY A 262 -8.21 10.43 4.48
CA GLY A 262 -9.57 10.93 4.35
C GLY A 262 -9.74 12.45 4.53
N HIS A 263 -8.79 13.17 5.15
CA HIS A 263 -9.03 14.55 5.59
C HIS A 263 -9.43 15.51 4.46
N ASP A 264 -8.81 15.36 3.29
CA ASP A 264 -8.97 16.24 2.14
C ASP A 264 -9.89 15.63 1.06
N ILE A 265 -10.56 14.50 1.32
CA ILE A 265 -11.31 13.71 0.30
C ILE A 265 -12.40 14.52 -0.44
N CYS A 266 -12.93 15.57 0.20
CA CYS A 266 -13.93 16.47 -0.35
C CYS A 266 -13.34 17.71 -1.06
N LYS A 267 -12.00 17.88 -1.13
CA LYS A 267 -11.37 19.10 -1.69
C LYS A 267 -11.65 19.39 -3.16
N SER A 268 -12.06 18.39 -3.94
CA SER A 268 -12.42 18.57 -5.35
C SER A 268 -13.88 19.03 -5.53
N MET A 269 -14.70 19.05 -4.48
CA MET A 269 -16.09 19.49 -4.53
C MET A 269 -16.21 21.02 -4.65
N THR A 270 -17.29 21.46 -5.27
CA THR A 270 -17.69 22.88 -5.34
C THR A 270 -18.16 23.38 -3.96
N SER A 271 -18.16 24.70 -3.76
CA SER A 271 -18.66 25.31 -2.52
C SER A 271 -20.10 24.90 -2.18
N GLY A 272 -20.96 24.75 -3.20
CA GLY A 272 -22.35 24.31 -2.99
C GLY A 272 -22.44 22.87 -2.49
N GLU A 273 -21.68 21.96 -3.10
CA GLU A 273 -21.60 20.54 -2.68
C GLU A 273 -21.00 20.39 -1.28
N LEU A 274 -19.95 21.15 -0.96
CA LEU A 274 -19.34 21.16 0.36
C LEU A 274 -20.31 21.59 1.45
N MET A 275 -21.01 22.70 1.22
CA MET A 275 -21.99 23.23 2.17
C MET A 275 -23.18 22.29 2.32
N GLU A 276 -23.67 21.71 1.22
CA GLU A 276 -24.77 20.74 1.29
C GLU A 276 -24.38 19.51 2.10
N LEU A 277 -23.23 18.91 1.82
CA LEU A 277 -22.77 17.74 2.56
C LEU A 277 -22.49 18.07 4.02
N ALA A 278 -21.86 19.21 4.32
CA ALA A 278 -21.57 19.60 5.69
C ALA A 278 -22.82 19.82 6.55
N ARG A 279 -23.98 20.21 5.98
CA ARG A 279 -25.25 20.36 6.73
C ARG A 279 -25.67 19.10 7.48
N HIS A 280 -25.26 17.93 7.02
CA HIS A 280 -25.61 16.65 7.62
C HIS A 280 -24.92 16.40 8.97
N ASP A 281 -23.91 17.19 9.35
CA ASP A 281 -23.37 17.14 10.72
C ASP A 281 -24.34 17.77 11.76
N GLY A 282 -25.39 18.46 11.30
CA GLY A 282 -26.40 19.09 12.14
C GLY A 282 -25.94 20.42 12.78
N GLU A 283 -24.74 20.88 12.44
CA GLU A 283 -24.20 22.14 12.94
C GLU A 283 -24.44 23.27 11.94
N GLY A 284 -24.76 24.46 12.46
CA GLY A 284 -24.87 25.65 11.63
C GLY A 284 -23.54 26.04 10.97
N PHE A 285 -23.59 26.98 10.03
CA PHE A 285 -22.38 27.60 9.48
C PHE A 285 -22.07 28.91 10.20
N SER A 286 -20.81 29.10 10.59
CA SER A 286 -20.33 30.38 11.07
C SER A 286 -20.31 31.42 9.93
N GLU A 287 -20.30 32.71 10.25
CA GLU A 287 -20.15 33.75 9.23
C GLU A 287 -18.86 33.58 8.43
N PHE A 288 -17.77 33.15 9.08
CA PHE A 288 -16.48 32.91 8.44
C PHE A 288 -16.54 31.74 7.44
N GLU A 289 -17.27 30.67 7.76
CA GLU A 289 -17.50 29.56 6.84
C GLU A 289 -18.39 29.96 5.65
N LYS A 290 -19.35 30.87 5.84
CA LYS A 290 -20.17 31.41 4.73
C LYS A 290 -19.34 32.29 3.80
N GLU A 291 -18.43 33.10 4.35
CA GLU A 291 -17.50 33.94 3.57
C GLU A 291 -16.45 33.11 2.82
N ILE A 292 -15.94 32.04 3.44
CA ILE A 292 -14.93 31.15 2.85
C ILE A 292 -15.40 29.68 2.87
N PRO A 293 -16.35 29.29 1.99
CA PRO A 293 -16.95 27.95 2.01
C PRO A 293 -15.95 26.81 1.81
N SER A 294 -14.80 27.07 1.19
CA SER A 294 -13.76 26.05 1.01
C SER A 294 -13.17 25.54 2.34
N LEU A 295 -13.37 26.25 3.45
CA LEU A 295 -12.92 25.81 4.78
C LEU A 295 -13.77 24.66 5.35
N VAL A 296 -15.01 24.48 4.89
CA VAL A 296 -15.93 23.45 5.43
C VAL A 296 -15.62 22.03 4.94
N HIS A 297 -14.63 21.85 4.06
CA HIS A 297 -14.27 20.54 3.51
C HIS A 297 -13.92 19.50 4.59
N GLY A 298 -13.34 19.90 5.73
CA GLY A 298 -13.09 18.99 6.86
C GLY A 298 -14.40 18.45 7.45
N ARG A 299 -15.41 19.31 7.64
CA ARG A 299 -16.75 18.91 8.09
C ARG A 299 -17.43 17.99 7.08
N ALA A 300 -17.42 18.38 5.80
CA ALA A 300 -17.96 17.59 4.71
C ALA A 300 -17.28 16.21 4.59
N ALA A 301 -15.96 16.14 4.78
CA ALA A 301 -15.20 14.90 4.79
C ALA A 301 -15.59 14.00 5.97
N ALA A 302 -15.74 14.54 7.18
CA ALA A 302 -16.20 13.78 8.34
C ALA A 302 -17.59 13.18 8.12
N VAL A 303 -18.53 13.96 7.58
CA VAL A 303 -19.86 13.45 7.18
C VAL A 303 -19.73 12.33 6.15
N LEU A 304 -18.94 12.53 5.08
CA LEU A 304 -18.75 11.52 4.04
C LEU A 304 -18.20 10.20 4.60
N LEU A 305 -17.19 10.28 5.46
CA LEU A 305 -16.57 9.12 6.11
C LEU A 305 -17.57 8.34 6.96
N LYS A 306 -18.41 9.04 7.70
CA LYS A 306 -19.47 8.45 8.52
C LYS A 306 -20.56 7.80 7.65
N ASP A 307 -21.17 8.58 6.76
CA ASP A 307 -22.41 8.19 6.08
C ASP A 307 -22.18 7.25 4.90
N ARG A 308 -21.08 7.43 4.15
CA ARG A 308 -20.76 6.61 2.97
C ARG A 308 -19.83 5.43 3.27
N TYR A 309 -18.85 5.63 4.15
CA TYR A 309 -17.84 4.61 4.44
C TYR A 309 -18.04 3.91 5.80
N GLY A 310 -19.09 4.28 6.54
CA GLY A 310 -19.50 3.61 7.78
C GLY A 310 -18.52 3.81 8.94
N ILE A 311 -17.68 4.84 8.91
CA ILE A 311 -16.73 5.11 10.01
C ILE A 311 -17.50 5.57 11.25
N GLN A 312 -17.38 4.81 12.34
CA GLN A 312 -18.03 5.10 13.63
C GLN A 312 -17.05 5.64 14.70
N ASN A 313 -15.74 5.53 14.46
CA ASN A 313 -14.73 5.99 15.41
C ASN A 313 -14.79 7.53 15.53
N ARG A 314 -15.18 8.01 16.70
CA ARG A 314 -15.41 9.44 16.98
C ARG A 314 -14.13 10.26 16.88
N ASP A 315 -12.99 9.71 17.30
CA ASP A 315 -11.71 10.42 17.27
C ASP A 315 -11.26 10.69 15.82
N ILE A 316 -11.53 9.75 14.90
CA ILE A 316 -11.23 9.93 13.47
C ILE A 316 -12.11 11.04 12.89
N LEU A 317 -13.42 11.00 13.17
CA LEU A 317 -14.37 11.97 12.66
C LEU A 317 -14.08 13.38 13.20
N GLU A 318 -13.75 13.50 14.49
CA GLU A 318 -13.30 14.75 15.12
C GLU A 318 -12.01 15.25 14.46
N ALA A 319 -11.00 14.38 14.31
CA ALA A 319 -9.73 14.76 13.69
C ALA A 319 -9.94 15.34 12.29
N VAL A 320 -10.67 14.62 11.44
CA VAL A 320 -10.96 15.05 10.07
C VAL A 320 -11.78 16.34 10.07
N LYS A 321 -12.76 16.47 10.97
CA LYS A 321 -13.57 17.69 11.07
C LYS A 321 -12.73 18.92 11.44
N CYS A 322 -11.84 18.80 12.42
CA CYS A 322 -11.11 19.93 12.98
C CYS A 322 -9.75 20.24 12.31
N HIS A 323 -9.29 19.45 11.34
CA HIS A 323 -7.92 19.60 10.79
C HIS A 323 -7.66 20.96 10.09
N VAL A 324 -8.70 21.66 9.64
CA VAL A 324 -8.57 22.89 8.86
C VAL A 324 -8.16 24.07 9.74
N THR A 325 -8.99 24.37 10.74
CA THR A 325 -8.90 25.57 11.58
C THR A 325 -8.51 25.25 13.03
N GLY A 326 -8.52 23.97 13.41
CA GLY A 326 -8.46 23.55 14.80
C GLY A 326 -9.80 23.78 15.53
N CYS A 327 -9.99 23.05 16.63
CA CYS A 327 -11.12 23.25 17.53
C CYS A 327 -10.64 23.25 18.99
N ALA A 328 -11.37 23.92 19.89
CA ALA A 328 -11.03 23.92 21.30
C ALA A 328 -11.21 22.51 21.88
N GLY A 329 -10.25 22.04 22.69
CA GLY A 329 -10.33 20.73 23.33
C GLY A 329 -10.03 19.53 22.41
N MET A 330 -9.35 19.75 21.28
CA MET A 330 -8.98 18.68 20.33
C MET A 330 -8.38 17.46 21.03
N GLY A 331 -8.97 16.30 20.74
CA GLY A 331 -8.41 15.02 21.15
C GLY A 331 -7.00 14.75 20.60
N PRO A 332 -6.28 13.76 21.14
CA PRO A 332 -4.91 13.43 20.71
C PRO A 332 -4.81 13.13 19.20
N LEU A 333 -5.76 12.38 18.64
CA LEU A 333 -5.75 12.06 17.20
C LEU A 333 -5.97 13.30 16.33
N ALA A 334 -6.83 14.23 16.77
CA ALA A 334 -7.07 15.48 16.07
C ALA A 334 -5.80 16.36 16.06
N LYS A 335 -5.07 16.42 17.17
CA LYS A 335 -3.76 17.10 17.25
C LYS A 335 -2.74 16.46 16.31
N VAL A 336 -2.67 15.11 16.28
CA VAL A 336 -1.79 14.39 15.34
C VAL A 336 -2.12 14.73 13.89
N LEU A 337 -3.38 14.67 13.48
CA LEU A 337 -3.76 14.97 12.10
C LEU A 337 -3.46 16.43 11.75
N TYR A 338 -3.75 17.37 12.66
CA TYR A 338 -3.45 18.78 12.45
C TYR A 338 -1.95 18.99 12.26
N VAL A 339 -1.11 18.46 13.16
CA VAL A 339 0.35 18.53 13.00
C VAL A 339 0.75 17.93 11.66
N ALA A 340 0.31 16.71 11.36
CA ALA A 340 0.69 16.01 10.13
C ALA A 340 0.33 16.80 8.86
N ASP A 341 -0.87 17.35 8.77
CA ASP A 341 -1.29 18.16 7.61
C ASP A 341 -0.44 19.43 7.43
N LYS A 342 -0.12 20.10 8.55
CA LYS A 342 0.54 21.41 8.51
C LYS A 342 2.04 21.34 8.28
N ILE A 343 2.72 20.28 8.70
CA ILE A 343 4.17 20.18 8.57
C ILE A 343 4.65 19.00 7.73
N GLU A 344 3.79 18.24 7.05
CA GLU A 344 4.28 17.19 6.13
C GLU A 344 5.20 17.74 5.02
N VAL A 345 5.98 16.86 4.40
CA VAL A 345 7.11 17.20 3.54
C VAL A 345 6.79 18.12 2.37
N SER A 346 5.55 18.12 1.87
CA SER A 346 5.14 18.98 0.75
C SER A 346 4.76 20.40 1.16
N ARG A 347 4.65 20.70 2.47
CA ARG A 347 4.38 22.06 2.99
C ARG A 347 5.66 22.88 3.03
N GLY A 348 5.90 23.65 1.96
CA GLY A 348 7.12 24.46 1.81
C GLY A 348 7.32 25.60 2.83
N TYR A 349 6.29 25.97 3.61
CA TYR A 349 6.41 26.97 4.67
C TYR A 349 6.81 26.36 6.03
N ALA A 350 6.75 25.03 6.19
CA ALA A 350 6.99 24.37 7.46
C ALA A 350 8.50 24.15 7.65
N ASP A 351 9.02 24.56 8.81
CA ASP A 351 10.38 24.23 9.22
C ASP A 351 10.51 22.69 9.34
N PRO A 352 11.40 22.04 8.55
CA PRO A 352 11.61 20.60 8.63
C PRO A 352 11.99 20.11 10.03
N SER A 353 12.64 20.95 10.85
CA SER A 353 13.07 20.58 12.20
C SER A 353 11.90 20.16 13.10
N LEU A 354 10.70 20.72 12.86
CA LEU A 354 9.47 20.39 13.61
C LEU A 354 9.09 18.92 13.50
N ARG A 355 9.48 18.22 12.43
CA ARG A 355 9.17 16.80 12.22
C ARG A 355 9.99 15.88 13.13
N GLU A 356 11.16 16.35 13.55
CA GLU A 356 12.15 15.57 14.29
C GLU A 356 12.22 15.94 15.78
N MET A 357 11.54 17.02 16.21
CA MET A 357 11.57 17.49 17.59
C MET A 357 11.17 16.40 18.58
N ASP A 358 12.00 16.15 19.59
CA ASP A 358 11.71 15.17 20.64
C ASP A 358 10.89 15.73 21.82
N ILE A 359 9.62 16.05 21.57
CA ILE A 359 8.72 16.68 22.55
C ILE A 359 7.34 16.02 22.59
N GLY A 360 6.57 16.31 23.65
CA GLY A 360 5.20 15.81 23.81
C GLY A 360 4.23 16.33 22.74
N LEU A 361 3.15 15.57 22.48
CA LEU A 361 2.18 15.89 21.41
C LEU A 361 1.54 17.27 21.59
N ASP A 362 1.15 17.63 22.81
CA ASP A 362 0.52 18.92 23.09
C ASP A 362 1.49 20.09 22.86
N GLU A 363 2.76 19.89 23.18
CA GLU A 363 3.81 20.87 22.94
C GLU A 363 4.09 21.02 21.44
N LEU A 364 4.21 19.90 20.72
CA LEU A 364 4.41 19.90 19.26
C LEU A 364 3.24 20.59 18.55
N PHE A 365 2.01 20.25 18.95
CA PHE A 365 0.80 20.88 18.42
C PHE A 365 0.79 22.39 18.65
N ALA A 366 1.14 22.85 19.86
CA ALA A 366 1.20 24.27 20.17
C ALA A 366 2.28 25.01 19.37
N VAL A 367 3.46 24.40 19.17
CA VAL A 367 4.52 24.95 18.33
C VAL A 367 4.04 25.08 16.88
N VAL A 368 3.48 24.00 16.31
CA VAL A 368 2.98 23.99 14.94
C VAL A 368 1.84 24.99 14.74
N LEU A 369 0.88 25.05 15.67
CA LEU A 369 -0.20 26.02 15.62
C LEU A 369 0.36 27.45 15.56
N LYS A 370 1.30 27.78 16.44
CA LYS A 370 1.94 29.09 16.46
C LYS A 370 2.67 29.38 15.15
N THR A 371 3.45 28.44 14.62
CA THR A 371 4.14 28.58 13.34
C THR A 371 3.17 28.89 12.20
N ILE A 372 2.01 28.21 12.15
CA ILE A 372 0.99 28.47 11.14
C ILE A 372 0.32 29.83 11.31
N THR A 373 0.01 30.23 12.55
CA THR A 373 -0.60 31.54 12.80
C THR A 373 0.35 32.69 12.49
N ASP A 374 1.64 32.53 12.78
CA ASP A 374 2.69 33.50 12.47
C ASP A 374 2.87 33.61 10.95
N TRP A 375 2.88 32.48 10.25
CA TRP A 375 2.93 32.45 8.78
C TRP A 375 1.70 33.11 8.16
N LEU A 376 0.48 32.78 8.59
CA LEU A 376 -0.75 33.41 8.08
C LEU A 376 -0.74 34.93 8.29
N SER A 377 -0.28 35.38 9.46
CA SER A 377 -0.13 36.80 9.77
C SER A 377 0.89 37.49 8.86
N SER A 378 2.02 36.81 8.56
CA SER A 378 3.04 37.31 7.62
C SER A 378 2.50 37.47 6.19
N GLN A 379 1.50 36.66 5.82
CA GLN A 379 0.80 36.72 4.53
C GLN A 379 -0.42 37.66 4.53
N GLN A 380 -0.69 38.38 5.64
CA GLN A 380 -1.86 39.24 5.81
C GLN A 380 -3.21 38.51 5.63
N LEU A 381 -3.25 37.20 5.92
CA LEU A 381 -4.46 36.39 5.84
C LEU A 381 -5.22 36.41 7.18
N ALA A 382 -6.54 36.45 7.12
CA ALA A 382 -7.39 36.43 8.30
C ALA A 382 -7.36 35.07 9.00
N LEU A 383 -7.15 35.08 10.33
CA LEU A 383 -7.30 33.89 11.17
C LEU A 383 -8.77 33.62 11.46
N ALA A 384 -9.17 32.36 11.32
CA ALA A 384 -10.50 31.91 11.73
C ALA A 384 -10.73 32.19 13.23
N PRO A 385 -11.94 32.59 13.65
CA PRO A 385 -12.25 32.83 15.06
C PRO A 385 -11.93 31.64 15.97
N GLU A 386 -12.13 30.41 15.48
CA GLU A 386 -11.84 29.16 16.18
C GLU A 386 -10.34 29.00 16.44
N THR A 387 -9.50 29.31 15.45
CA THR A 387 -8.05 29.28 15.57
C THR A 387 -7.56 30.31 16.60
N LYS A 388 -8.16 31.50 16.64
CA LYS A 388 -7.83 32.53 17.64
C LYS A 388 -8.15 32.05 19.06
N LYS A 389 -9.35 31.52 19.27
CA LYS A 389 -9.77 30.96 20.57
C LYS A 389 -8.86 29.83 21.04
N LEU A 390 -8.44 28.97 20.12
CA LEU A 390 -7.52 27.87 20.40
C LEU A 390 -6.12 28.37 20.80
N LEU A 391 -5.61 29.40 20.14
CA LEU A 391 -4.33 30.01 20.50
C LEU A 391 -4.38 30.65 21.90
N GLU A 392 -5.49 31.33 22.22
CA GLU A 392 -5.73 31.91 23.54
C GLU A 392 -5.81 30.85 24.65
N SER A 393 -6.45 29.70 24.42
CA SER A 393 -6.55 28.64 25.42
C SER A 393 -5.19 28.02 25.75
N ILE A 394 -4.37 27.75 24.72
CA ILE A 394 -3.02 27.19 24.89
C ILE A 394 -2.10 28.17 25.64
N ASN A 395 -2.21 29.47 25.37
CA ASN A 395 -1.41 30.48 26.08
C ASN A 395 -1.81 30.59 27.55
N LYS A 396 -3.10 30.43 27.89
CA LYS A 396 -3.57 30.42 29.29
C LYS A 396 -3.06 29.20 30.06
N GLU A 397 -3.09 28.02 29.45
CA GLU A 397 -2.58 26.77 30.05
C GLU A 397 -1.07 26.79 30.30
N ARG A 398 -0.31 27.61 29.58
CA ARG A 398 1.15 27.77 29.74
C ARG A 398 1.56 28.84 30.74
N THR A 399 0.64 29.72 31.14
CA THR A 399 0.90 30.88 32.01
C THR A 399 0.29 30.76 33.41
N GLY A 400 -0.60 29.79 33.63
CA GLY A 400 -1.08 29.35 34.95
C GLY A 400 -0.46 28.02 35.34
#